data_AF-A0A8J5HR40-F1
#
_entry.id   AF-A0A8J5HR40-F1
#
_cell.length_a   1.000
_cell.length_b   1.000
_cell.length_c   1.000
_cell.angle_alpha   90.00
_cell.angle_beta   90.00
_cell.angle_gamma   90.00
#
_symmetry.space_group_name_H-M   'P 1'
#
loop_
_entity.id
_entity.type
_entity.pdbx_description
1 polymer ?
#
loop_
_entity_poly.entity_id
_entity_poly.type
_entity_poly.pdbx_seq_one_letter_code
_entity_poly.pdbx_strand_id
1 'polypeptide(L)'
;MRYTMGIDISLIVNQANCIASLNHHYTQLAVVCERAFLETLDWSCCTPIAGYAHRDTDGNCVLRRLINSSDRKRALETSIKGLYALDDMVAMGKDLGRVTFKSWPRFLQLVTFIQFTFTESGGII
;
A
#
# COMPACT_ATOMS: atom_id res chain seq x y z
N MET A 1 -15.39 1.36 7.43
CA MET A 1 -14.79 2.02 6.26
C MET A 1 -14.04 3.24 6.75
N ARG A 2 -12.78 3.41 6.32
CA ARG A 2 -11.97 4.59 6.64
C ARG A 2 -11.80 5.39 5.35
N TYR A 3 -12.08 6.69 5.39
CA TYR A 3 -11.84 7.59 4.28
C TYR A 3 -10.55 8.35 4.56
N THR A 4 -9.60 8.25 3.63
CA THR A 4 -8.33 8.98 3.67
C THR A 4 -8.25 9.83 2.42
N MET A 5 -7.94 11.11 2.58
CA MET A 5 -7.65 12.02 1.48
C MET A 5 -6.15 12.33 1.51
N GLY A 6 -5.47 12.09 0.39
CA GLY A 6 -4.07 12.52 0.21
C GLY A 6 -4.04 13.89 -0.45
N ILE A 7 -3.20 14.79 0.06
CA ILE A 7 -2.94 16.10 -0.54
C ILE A 7 -1.48 16.08 -1.00
N ASP A 8 -1.26 16.24 -2.30
CA ASP A 8 0.08 16.44 -2.86
C ASP A 8 0.33 17.94 -3.00
N ILE A 9 1.48 18.42 -2.51
CA ILE A 9 1.86 19.83 -2.53
C ILE A 9 3.17 19.93 -3.29
N SER A 10 3.10 20.49 -4.49
CA SER A 10 4.29 20.80 -5.28
C SER A 10 5.05 21.99 -4.67
N LEU A 11 6.12 21.69 -3.91
CA LEU A 11 7.29 22.51 -3.52
C LEU A 11 7.12 23.96 -3.00
N ILE A 12 5.90 24.47 -2.75
CA ILE A 12 5.70 25.79 -2.15
C ILE A 12 5.58 25.66 -0.63
N VAL A 13 6.66 26.00 0.08
CA VAL A 13 6.82 25.88 1.55
C VAL A 13 5.68 26.57 2.32
N ASN A 14 5.11 27.66 1.78
CA ASN A 14 4.01 28.40 2.42
C ASN A 14 2.70 27.61 2.52
N GLN A 15 2.44 26.65 1.63
CA GLN A 15 1.22 25.83 1.67
C GLN A 15 1.32 24.68 2.70
N ALA A 16 2.53 24.16 2.95
CA ALA A 16 2.73 23.06 3.88
C ALA A 16 2.33 23.42 5.32
N ASN A 17 2.65 24.64 5.77
CA ASN A 17 2.29 25.11 7.12
C ASN A 17 0.77 25.19 7.33
N CYS A 18 0.00 25.60 6.31
CA CYS A 18 -1.45 25.71 6.43
C CYS A 18 -2.15 24.34 6.51
N ILE A 19 -1.54 23.31 5.93
CA ILE A 19 -2.13 21.96 5.83
C ILE A 19 -1.68 21.06 6.98
N ALA A 20 -0.61 21.42 7.70
CA ALA A 20 -0.10 20.66 8.83
C ALA A 20 -1.15 20.41 9.93
N SER A 21 -2.06 21.36 10.17
CA SER A 21 -3.15 21.23 11.16
C SER A 21 -4.23 20.20 10.77
N LEU A 22 -4.32 19.85 9.48
CA LEU A 22 -5.24 18.83 8.97
C LEU A 22 -4.65 17.42 9.05
N ASN A 23 -3.35 17.30 9.33
CA ASN A 23 -2.69 16.00 9.39
C ASN A 23 -3.06 15.25 10.68
N HIS A 24 -3.75 14.11 10.52
CA HIS A 24 -4.03 13.22 11.63
C HIS A 24 -2.95 12.14 11.74
N HIS A 25 -2.11 12.24 12.78
CA HIS A 25 -0.93 11.39 13.00
C HIS A 25 -1.23 9.88 12.87
N TYR A 26 -2.28 9.37 13.51
CA TYR A 26 -2.60 7.94 13.43
C TYR A 26 -3.06 7.50 12.04
N THR A 27 -3.63 8.40 11.24
CA THR A 27 -3.97 8.13 9.82
C THR A 27 -2.75 8.13 8.96
N GLN A 28 -1.86 9.11 9.15
CA GLN A 28 -0.60 9.15 8.46
C GLN A 28 0.19 7.84 8.63
N LEU A 29 0.34 7.34 9.86
CA LEU A 29 1.06 6.09 10.12
C LEU A 29 0.44 4.88 9.40
N ALA A 30 -0.89 4.73 9.45
CA ALA A 30 -1.59 3.65 8.76
C ALA A 30 -1.35 3.70 7.24
N VAL A 31 -1.48 4.90 6.66
CA VAL A 31 -1.28 5.11 5.22
C VAL A 31 0.17 4.85 4.82
N VAL A 32 1.14 5.24 5.66
CA VAL A 32 2.57 4.94 5.43
C VAL A 32 2.81 3.43 5.39
N CYS A 33 2.20 2.67 6.31
CA CYS A 33 2.27 1.20 6.30
C CYS A 33 1.68 0.60 5.02
N GLU A 34 0.48 1.05 4.64
CA GLU A 34 -0.22 0.61 3.43
C GLU A 34 0.59 0.90 2.16
N ARG A 35 1.17 2.10 2.07
CA ARG A 35 2.00 2.51 0.92
C ARG A 35 3.31 1.73 0.85
N ALA A 36 4.01 1.56 1.97
CA ALA A 36 5.24 0.78 2.00
C ALA A 36 5.02 -0.69 1.56
N PHE A 37 3.84 -1.24 1.88
CA PHE A 37 3.40 -2.53 1.38
C PHE A 37 3.20 -2.54 -0.14
N LEU A 38 2.45 -1.58 -0.70
CA LEU A 38 2.16 -1.50 -2.14
C LEU A 38 3.41 -1.16 -2.98
N GLU A 39 4.30 -0.32 -2.48
CA GLU A 39 5.57 0.06 -3.13
C GLU A 39 6.48 -1.15 -3.35
N THR A 40 6.40 -2.16 -2.47
CA THR A 40 7.21 -3.38 -2.59
C THR A 40 6.73 -4.29 -3.73
N LEU A 41 5.53 -4.07 -4.26
CA LEU A 41 4.86 -4.94 -5.23
C LEU A 41 4.83 -4.37 -6.65
N ASP A 42 5.47 -3.23 -6.90
CA ASP A 42 5.40 -2.46 -8.16
C ASP A 42 3.96 -2.35 -8.68
N TRP A 43 3.06 -2.02 -7.75
CA TRP A 43 1.63 -2.08 -7.97
C TRP A 43 1.13 -1.03 -8.96
N SER A 44 0.16 -1.41 -9.78
CA SER A 44 -0.64 -0.52 -10.62
C SER A 44 -2.11 -0.53 -10.21
N CYS A 45 -2.83 0.57 -10.44
CA CYS A 45 -4.26 0.75 -10.16
C CYS A 45 -5.16 -0.39 -10.66
N CYS A 46 -4.72 -1.15 -11.66
CA CYS A 46 -5.47 -2.28 -12.23
C CYS A 46 -5.18 -3.63 -11.56
N THR A 47 -4.20 -3.70 -10.67
CA THR A 47 -3.87 -4.95 -9.98
C THR A 47 -4.82 -5.13 -8.80
N PRO A 48 -5.58 -6.24 -8.73
CA PRO A 48 -6.62 -6.47 -7.72
C PRO A 48 -6.03 -6.86 -6.36
N ILE A 49 -5.33 -5.93 -5.73
CA ILE A 49 -4.70 -6.05 -4.42
C ILE A 49 -5.05 -4.84 -3.55
N ALA A 50 -5.20 -5.09 -2.26
CA ALA A 50 -5.49 -4.06 -1.27
C ALA A 50 -4.66 -4.31 -0.02
N GLY A 51 -4.15 -3.23 0.57
CA GLY A 51 -3.58 -3.19 1.92
C GLY A 51 -4.47 -2.30 2.80
N TYR A 52 -4.73 -2.72 4.03
CA TYR A 52 -5.48 -1.94 5.01
C TYR A 52 -4.84 -2.08 6.39
N ALA A 53 -4.32 -0.97 6.91
CA ALA A 53 -3.73 -0.87 8.23
C ALA A 53 -4.67 -0.16 9.21
N HIS A 54 -4.83 -0.73 10.39
CA HIS A 54 -5.58 -0.09 11.46
C HIS A 54 -5.00 -0.43 12.83
N ARG A 55 -5.37 0.37 13.82
CA ARG A 55 -5.03 0.09 15.22
C ARG A 55 -6.06 -0.89 15.80
N ASP A 56 -5.61 -1.88 16.57
CA ASP A 56 -6.50 -2.74 17.35
C ASP A 56 -6.77 -2.19 18.76
N THR A 57 -7.56 -2.93 19.55
CA THR A 57 -7.91 -2.59 20.93
C THR A 57 -6.71 -2.55 21.86
N ASP A 58 -5.68 -3.34 21.55
CA ASP A 58 -4.45 -3.47 22.34
C ASP A 58 -3.44 -2.38 21.95
N GLY A 59 -3.78 -1.55 20.97
CA GLY A 59 -2.98 -0.44 20.50
C GLY A 59 -1.95 -0.81 19.43
N ASN A 60 -1.96 -2.04 18.92
CA ASN A 60 -1.06 -2.55 17.90
C ASN A 60 -1.54 -2.21 16.49
N CYS A 61 -0.62 -2.18 15.53
CA CYS A 61 -0.94 -2.12 14.11
C CYS A 61 -1.31 -3.51 13.61
N VAL A 62 -2.47 -3.60 12.96
CA VAL A 62 -2.90 -4.76 12.19
C VAL A 62 -2.91 -4.35 10.73
N LEU A 63 -2.00 -4.94 9.94
CA LEU A 63 -1.98 -4.80 8.50
C LEU A 63 -2.65 -6.01 7.87
N ARG A 64 -3.75 -5.78 7.16
CA ARG A 64 -4.47 -6.79 6.38
C ARG A 64 -4.21 -6.58 4.91
N ARG A 65 -3.87 -7.66 4.21
CA ARG A 65 -3.75 -7.71 2.76
C ARG A 65 -4.85 -8.58 2.19
N LEU A 66 -5.41 -8.11 1.07
CA LEU A 66 -6.28 -8.89 0.21
C LEU A 66 -5.71 -8.94 -1.20
N ILE A 67 -5.60 -10.13 -1.78
CA ILE A 67 -5.41 -10.33 -3.22
C ILE A 67 -6.64 -11.02 -3.76
N ASN A 68 -7.26 -10.46 -4.78
CA ASN A 68 -8.42 -11.08 -5.42
C ASN A 68 -8.06 -11.55 -6.83
N SER A 69 -8.65 -12.64 -7.26
CA SER A 69 -8.62 -13.04 -8.67
C SER A 69 -9.45 -12.07 -9.51
N SER A 70 -9.04 -11.85 -10.76
CA SER A 70 -9.81 -11.04 -11.72
C SER A 70 -11.22 -11.58 -11.96
N ASP A 71 -11.39 -12.92 -11.89
CA ASP A 71 -12.67 -13.61 -11.97
C ASP A 71 -13.49 -13.54 -10.65
N ARG A 72 -12.99 -12.82 -9.62
CA ARG A 72 -13.65 -12.60 -8.32
C ARG A 72 -13.96 -13.86 -7.48
N LYS A 73 -13.64 -15.06 -7.97
CA LYS A 73 -13.95 -16.35 -7.31
C LYS A 73 -12.93 -16.78 -6.25
N ARG A 74 -11.76 -16.15 -6.20
CA ARG A 74 -10.67 -16.53 -5.29
C ARG A 74 -10.11 -15.29 -4.64
N ALA A 75 -10.13 -15.23 -3.32
CA ALA A 75 -9.51 -14.19 -2.53
C ALA A 75 -8.47 -14.81 -1.58
N LEU A 76 -7.29 -14.21 -1.50
CA LEU A 76 -6.24 -14.55 -0.57
C LEU A 76 -6.09 -13.40 0.42
N GLU A 77 -6.55 -13.63 1.64
CA GLU A 77 -6.40 -12.71 2.75
C GLU A 77 -5.24 -13.13 3.66
N THR A 78 -4.45 -12.18 4.12
CA THR A 78 -3.37 -12.41 5.09
C THR A 78 -3.28 -11.20 6.01
N SER A 79 -3.11 -11.43 7.30
CA SER A 79 -2.94 -10.37 8.28
C SER A 79 -1.68 -10.57 9.08
N ILE A 80 -1.01 -9.47 9.39
CA ILE A 80 0.11 -9.43 10.32
C ILE A 80 -0.10 -8.33 11.35
N LYS A 81 0.51 -8.51 12.52
CA LYS A 81 0.44 -7.58 13.64
C LYS A 81 1.82 -7.13 14.07
N GLY A 82 1.91 -5.91 14.59
CA GLY A 82 3.10 -5.41 15.27
C GLY A 82 2.87 -4.03 15.89
N LEU A 83 3.94 -3.36 16.28
CA LEU A 83 3.86 -2.08 16.99
C LEU A 83 3.27 -0.98 16.11
N TYR A 84 2.49 -0.08 16.71
CA TYR A 84 1.93 1.09 16.02
C TYR A 84 2.91 2.27 16.05
N ALA A 85 4.12 2.04 15.54
CA ALA A 85 5.19 3.02 15.45
C ALA A 85 5.70 3.13 14.00
N LEU A 86 6.23 4.29 13.62
CA LEU A 86 6.55 4.60 12.21
C LEU A 86 7.49 3.56 11.59
N ASP A 87 8.64 3.31 12.21
CA ASP A 87 9.66 2.40 11.67
C ASP A 87 9.14 0.95 11.61
N ASP A 88 8.47 0.49 12.67
CA ASP A 88 7.86 -0.84 12.73
C ASP A 88 6.79 -1.02 11.65
N MET A 89 5.94 -0.02 11.45
CA MET A 89 4.87 -0.05 10.44
C MET A 89 5.43 -0.04 9.01
N VAL A 90 6.49 0.73 8.75
CA VAL A 90 7.19 0.70 7.45
C VAL A 90 7.84 -0.65 7.20
N ALA A 91 8.55 -1.20 8.20
CA ALA A 91 9.19 -2.51 8.10
C ALA A 91 8.16 -3.62 7.86
N MET A 92 7.08 -3.62 8.66
CA MET A 92 5.95 -4.54 8.54
C MET A 92 5.30 -4.50 7.16
N GLY A 93 5.05 -3.31 6.63
CA GLY A 93 4.51 -3.13 5.27
C GLY A 93 5.41 -3.75 4.21
N LYS A 94 6.71 -3.41 4.23
CA LYS A 94 7.71 -3.96 3.28
C LYS A 94 7.85 -5.47 3.40
N ASP A 95 7.80 -6.02 4.60
CA ASP A 95 7.96 -7.45 4.82
C ASP A 95 6.75 -8.24 4.33
N LEU A 96 5.53 -7.75 4.59
CA LEU A 96 4.33 -8.33 3.98
C LEU A 96 4.37 -8.25 2.46
N GLY A 97 4.86 -7.14 1.92
CA GLY A 97 5.06 -6.93 0.49
C GLY A 97 6.00 -7.99 -0.10
N ARG A 98 7.17 -8.19 0.53
CA ARG A 98 8.15 -9.21 0.11
C ARG A 98 7.61 -10.63 0.18
N VAL A 99 6.90 -10.98 1.26
CA VAL A 99 6.26 -12.30 1.39
C VAL A 99 5.23 -12.50 0.28
N THR A 100 4.41 -11.48 0.02
CA THR A 100 3.38 -11.50 -1.00
C THR A 100 3.97 -11.66 -2.40
N PHE A 101 5.06 -10.94 -2.70
CA PHE A 101 5.78 -11.05 -3.95
C PHE A 101 6.35 -12.46 -4.18
N LYS A 102 6.90 -13.09 -3.13
CA LYS A 102 7.39 -14.48 -3.20
C LYS A 102 6.25 -15.48 -3.44
N SER A 103 5.11 -15.26 -2.80
CA SER A 103 3.92 -16.11 -2.94
C SER A 103 2.98 -15.65 -4.06
N TRP A 104 3.48 -14.95 -5.08
CA TRP A 104 2.64 -14.31 -6.09
C TRP A 104 1.76 -15.37 -6.80
N PRO A 105 0.43 -15.27 -6.70
CA PRO A 105 -0.45 -16.27 -7.30
C PRO A 105 -0.32 -16.29 -8.81
N ARG A 106 -0.30 -17.49 -9.39
CA ARG A 106 -0.11 -17.68 -10.83
C ARG A 106 -1.17 -16.97 -11.69
N PHE A 107 -2.38 -16.77 -11.16
CA PHE A 107 -3.46 -16.06 -11.84
C PHE A 107 -3.28 -14.54 -11.93
N LEU A 108 -2.35 -13.95 -11.17
CA LEU A 108 -1.97 -12.53 -11.29
C LEU A 108 -0.81 -12.30 -12.29
N GLN A 109 -0.13 -13.36 -12.75
CA GLN A 109 1.04 -13.23 -13.65
C GLN A 109 0.67 -12.60 -15.01
N LEU A 110 -0.58 -12.72 -15.45
CA LEU A 110 -1.02 -12.17 -16.74
C LEU A 110 -1.09 -10.63 -16.75
N VAL A 111 -1.31 -9.98 -15.60
CA VAL A 111 -1.42 -8.52 -15.53
C VAL A 111 -0.03 -7.88 -15.44
N THR A 112 0.91 -8.52 -14.74
CA THR A 112 2.32 -8.09 -14.67
C THR A 112 2.99 -8.07 -16.04
N PHE A 113 2.61 -8.97 -16.95
CA PHE A 113 3.15 -9.01 -18.31
C PHE A 113 2.86 -7.73 -19.11
N ILE A 114 1.71 -7.09 -18.88
CA ILE A 114 1.32 -5.84 -19.55
C ILE A 114 2.15 -4.65 -19.02
N GLN A 115 2.49 -4.64 -17.74
CA GLN A 115 3.31 -3.58 -17.14
C GLN A 115 4.76 -3.64 -17.62
N PHE A 116 5.31 -4.85 -17.79
CA PHE A 116 6.65 -5.05 -18.36
C PHE A 116 6.74 -4.56 -19.81
N THR A 117 5.68 -4.74 -20.61
CA THR A 117 5.63 -4.21 -21.98
C THR A 117 5.55 -2.67 -22.06
N PHE A 118 5.22 -1.97 -20.97
CA PHE A 118 5.13 -0.50 -20.95
C PHE A 118 6.41 0.19 -20.44
N THR A 119 7.28 -0.52 -19.72
CA THR A 119 8.58 0.02 -19.25
C THR A 119 9.68 -0.09 -20.31
N GLU A 120 9.53 -0.96 -21.31
CA GLU A 120 10.51 -1.10 -22.41
C GLU A 120 10.36 -0.03 -23.51
N SER A 121 9.26 0.72 -23.56
CA SER A 121 9.15 1.89 -24.46
C SER A 121 9.68 3.14 -23.76
N GLY A 122 11.02 3.20 -23.63
CA GLY A 122 11.73 4.45 -23.37
C GLY A 122 11.24 5.56 -24.31
N GLY A 123 10.92 6.71 -23.72
CA GLY A 123 10.03 7.70 -24.32
C GLY A 123 10.57 8.53 -25.47
N ILE A 124 9.67 9.36 -25.99
CA ILE A 124 9.97 10.69 -26.55
C ILE A 124 8.73 11.57 -26.32
N ILE A 125 8.99 12.78 -25.83
CA ILE A 125 8.18 14.01 -25.82
C ILE A 125 6.83 14.01 -26.54
#